data_AF-R7URB6-F1
#
_entry.id   AF-R7URB6-F1
#
_cell.length_a   1.000
_cell.length_b   1.000
_cell.length_c   1.000
_cell.angle_alpha   90.00
_cell.angle_beta   90.00
_cell.angle_gamma   90.00
#
_symmetry.space_group_name_H-M   'P 1'
#
loop_
_entity.id
_entity.type
_entity.pdbx_description
1 polymer ?
#
loop_
_entity_poly.entity_id
_entity_poly.type
_entity_poly.pdbx_seq_one_letter_code
_entity_poly.pdbx_strand_id
1 'polypeptide(L)'
;MKTTVLDRQRPGILNMVLLNPWLLVIYRPPNNCPMSQFHTEFSNILEMLAQHSGNVMIVGDLNAYLDDPADRDANDFGRLITAFGLQQHVQQATHRNGQTLDLAITRIDDHTVKALEANDYGFPDHYSVLIETVTYRRYKRITDDQLHATIMQSELSAPSPAQPLTEIISMYETHLLQILDEMALLRTREMERKGKWYSDGVRAAKQERCKTLKEVVEDRFSCSSRDLHRTPRTSE
;
A
#
# COMPACT_ATOMS: atom_id res chain seq x y z
N MET A 1 6.64 12.87 14.80
CA MET A 1 5.88 12.41 13.62
C MET A 1 5.30 13.66 12.97
N LYS A 2 5.81 14.09 11.81
CA LYS A 2 5.24 15.21 11.06
C LYS A 2 4.42 14.60 9.92
N THR A 3 3.10 14.69 10.03
CA THR A 3 2.16 14.37 8.95
C THR A 3 2.13 15.57 8.03
N THR A 4 2.64 15.45 6.81
CA THR A 4 2.47 16.49 5.80
C THR A 4 1.22 16.13 5.02
N VAL A 5 0.13 16.84 5.29
CA VAL A 5 -1.10 16.78 4.49
C VAL A 5 -0.83 17.60 3.22
N LEU A 6 -0.80 16.96 2.06
CA LEU A 6 -0.81 17.69 0.79
C LEU A 6 -2.22 18.24 0.56
N ASP A 7 -2.27 19.51 0.17
CA ASP A 7 -3.41 20.42 0.17
C ASP A 7 -4.61 19.95 -0.68
N ARG A 8 -5.82 20.28 -0.19
CA ARG A 8 -7.15 19.87 -0.65
C ARG A 8 -7.72 20.79 -1.75
N GLN A 9 -6.99 21.00 -2.84
CA GLN A 9 -7.45 21.91 -3.90
C GLN A 9 -7.20 21.36 -5.31
N ARG A 10 -7.64 20.13 -5.62
CA ARG A 10 -7.98 19.70 -6.99
C ARG A 10 -9.15 18.71 -6.95
N PRO A 11 -10.12 18.78 -7.89
CA PRO A 11 -11.18 17.80 -8.01
C PRO A 11 -10.61 16.55 -8.68
N GLY A 12 -9.95 15.71 -7.88
CA GLY A 12 -9.52 14.35 -8.23
C GLY A 12 -9.86 13.44 -7.05
N ILE A 13 -10.36 12.24 -7.32
CA ILE A 13 -11.08 11.38 -6.37
C ILE A 13 -10.14 10.71 -5.33
N LEU A 14 -8.84 10.99 -5.36
CA LEU A 14 -7.85 10.32 -4.53
C LEU A 14 -7.51 11.10 -3.24
N ASN A 15 -7.88 10.54 -2.09
CA ASN A 15 -7.33 10.99 -0.81
C ASN A 15 -5.95 10.34 -0.59
N MET A 16 -4.87 11.10 -0.80
CA MET A 16 -3.50 10.64 -0.61
C MET A 16 -2.91 11.11 0.73
N VAL A 17 -2.37 10.19 1.53
CA VAL A 17 -1.59 10.52 2.74
C VAL A 17 -0.25 9.81 2.68
N LEU A 18 0.85 10.57 2.81
CA LEU A 18 2.23 10.06 2.82
C LEU A 18 2.76 9.99 4.27
N LEU A 19 3.21 8.80 4.71
CA LEU A 19 3.90 8.60 5.99
C LEU A 19 5.28 7.94 5.78
N ASN A 20 6.28 8.30 6.60
CA ASN A 20 7.62 7.67 6.57
C ASN A 20 7.64 6.34 7.36
N PRO A 21 8.14 5.20 6.84
CA PRO A 21 8.61 4.93 5.48
C PRO A 21 7.43 4.79 4.52
N TRP A 22 7.59 5.39 3.33
CA TRP A 22 6.61 5.74 2.29
C TRP A 22 5.42 4.78 2.18
N LEU A 23 4.45 4.98 3.06
CA LEU A 23 3.14 4.36 3.01
C LEU A 23 2.23 5.25 2.19
N LEU A 24 1.68 4.71 1.11
CA LEU A 24 0.68 5.34 0.28
C LEU A 24 -0.66 4.64 0.51
N VAL A 25 -1.61 5.37 1.09
CA VAL A 25 -2.98 4.86 1.29
C VAL A 25 -3.86 5.35 0.15
N ILE A 26 -4.51 4.44 -0.56
CA ILE A 26 -5.39 4.73 -1.70
C ILE A 26 -6.79 4.20 -1.39
N TYR A 27 -7.82 4.93 -1.81
CA TYR A 27 -9.19 4.45 -1.77
C TYR A 27 -9.86 4.75 -3.11
N ARG A 28 -10.42 3.71 -3.75
CA ARG A 28 -11.25 3.85 -4.95
C ARG A 28 -12.71 3.54 -4.59
N PRO A 29 -13.63 4.50 -4.72
CA PRO A 29 -15.05 4.24 -4.53
C PRO A 29 -15.61 3.29 -5.61
N PRO A 30 -16.47 2.31 -5.27
CA PRO A 30 -16.92 1.27 -6.22
C PRO A 30 -17.77 1.80 -7.38
N ASN A 31 -18.63 2.80 -7.15
CA ASN A 31 -19.66 3.23 -8.11
C ASN A 31 -19.44 4.62 -8.75
N ASN A 32 -18.53 5.43 -8.19
CA ASN A 32 -18.37 6.84 -8.60
C ASN A 32 -17.08 7.09 -9.39
N CYS A 33 -16.29 6.04 -9.66
CA CYS A 33 -15.01 6.14 -10.35
C CYS A 33 -14.86 4.97 -11.34
N PRO A 34 -14.99 5.22 -12.66
CA PRO A 34 -14.72 4.20 -13.66
C PRO A 34 -13.31 3.64 -13.54
N MET A 35 -13.14 2.33 -13.77
CA MET A 35 -11.85 1.67 -13.61
C MET A 35 -10.79 2.24 -14.58
N SER A 36 -11.19 2.66 -15.78
CA SER A 36 -10.31 3.32 -16.75
C SER A 36 -9.75 4.66 -16.26
N GLN A 37 -10.56 5.46 -15.58
CA GLN A 37 -10.11 6.72 -14.98
C GLN A 37 -9.13 6.43 -13.84
N PHE A 38 -9.49 5.50 -12.94
CA PHE A 38 -8.61 5.10 -11.85
C PHE A 38 -7.29 4.55 -12.36
N HIS A 39 -7.31 3.70 -13.38
CA HIS A 39 -6.12 3.14 -14.00
C HIS A 39 -5.18 4.24 -14.51
N THR A 40 -5.72 5.27 -15.15
CA THR A 40 -4.95 6.43 -15.63
C THR A 40 -4.33 7.21 -14.46
N GLU A 41 -5.11 7.52 -13.43
CA GLU A 41 -4.62 8.24 -12.24
C GLU A 41 -3.57 7.43 -11.48
N PHE A 42 -3.79 6.12 -11.32
CA PHE A 42 -2.87 5.21 -10.67
C PHE A 42 -1.57 5.08 -11.47
N SER A 43 -1.63 4.98 -12.80
CA SER A 43 -0.43 4.97 -13.66
C SER A 43 0.43 6.22 -13.45
N ASN A 44 -0.18 7.41 -13.43
CA ASN A 44 0.55 8.66 -13.17
C ASN A 44 1.22 8.66 -11.78
N ILE A 45 0.58 8.06 -10.78
CA ILE A 45 1.18 7.90 -9.45
C ILE A 45 2.36 6.95 -9.51
N LEU A 46 2.23 5.81 -10.20
CA LEU A 46 3.33 4.87 -10.35
C LEU A 46 4.52 5.48 -11.09
N GLU A 47 4.29 6.32 -12.10
CA GLU A 47 5.34 7.06 -12.79
C GLU A 47 6.10 8.01 -11.85
N MET A 48 5.40 8.72 -10.98
CA MET A 48 6.05 9.55 -9.96
C MET A 48 6.82 8.70 -8.94
N LEU A 49 6.28 7.55 -8.53
CA LEU A 49 6.94 6.64 -7.60
C LEU A 49 8.16 5.95 -8.22
N ALA A 50 8.15 5.71 -9.54
CA ALA A 50 9.26 5.12 -10.27
C ALA A 50 10.52 5.99 -10.21
N GLN A 51 10.36 7.31 -10.10
CA GLN A 51 11.47 8.26 -9.93
C GLN A 51 12.09 8.21 -8.52
N HIS A 52 11.44 7.54 -7.56
CA HIS A 52 11.91 7.46 -6.20
C HIS A 52 12.67 6.15 -5.91
N SER A 53 13.94 6.28 -5.49
CA SER A 53 14.83 5.20 -5.06
C SER A 53 14.49 4.55 -3.69
N GLY A 54 13.28 4.73 -3.17
CA GLY A 54 12.85 4.21 -1.87
C GLY A 54 11.86 3.06 -1.96
N ASN A 55 11.81 2.24 -0.91
CA ASN A 55 10.75 1.26 -0.71
C ASN A 55 9.43 2.01 -0.43
N VAL A 56 8.41 1.72 -1.22
CA VAL A 56 7.06 2.29 -1.11
C VAL A 56 6.08 1.15 -0.95
N MET A 57 5.21 1.27 0.05
CA MET A 57 4.12 0.34 0.26
C MET A 57 2.81 1.04 -0.05
N ILE A 58 2.07 0.52 -1.03
CA ILE A 58 0.74 1.00 -1.40
C ILE A 58 -0.29 0.09 -0.72
N VAL A 59 -1.21 0.66 0.04
CA VAL A 59 -2.29 -0.08 0.70
C VAL A 59 -3.63 0.59 0.45
N GLY A 60 -4.71 -0.17 0.42
CA GLY A 60 -6.02 0.45 0.25
C GLY A 60 -7.12 -0.48 -0.20
N ASP A 61 -8.35 -0.03 -0.01
CA ASP A 61 -9.53 -0.60 -0.66
C ASP A 61 -9.65 0.00 -2.06
N LEU A 62 -9.27 -0.81 -3.07
CA LEU A 62 -9.27 -0.39 -4.47
C LEU A 62 -10.52 -0.85 -5.22
N ASN A 63 -11.39 -1.65 -4.59
CA ASN A 63 -12.59 -2.19 -5.22
C ASN A 63 -12.32 -2.80 -6.62
N ALA A 64 -11.20 -3.53 -6.77
CA ALA A 64 -10.78 -4.17 -8.03
C ALA A 64 -10.70 -5.68 -7.84
N TYR A 65 -11.45 -6.43 -8.65
CA TYR A 65 -11.59 -7.89 -8.56
C TYR A 65 -10.42 -8.61 -9.26
N LEU A 66 -9.22 -8.50 -8.70
CA LEU A 66 -8.01 -9.08 -9.28
C LEU A 66 -8.04 -10.61 -9.38
N ASP A 67 -8.93 -11.25 -8.62
CA ASP A 67 -9.17 -12.69 -8.57
C ASP A 67 -10.22 -13.17 -9.60
N ASP A 68 -10.92 -12.26 -10.28
CA ASP A 68 -11.90 -12.60 -11.32
C ASP A 68 -11.26 -12.60 -12.73
N PRO A 69 -11.06 -13.77 -13.35
CA PRO A 69 -10.50 -13.84 -14.70
C PRO A 69 -11.44 -13.30 -15.79
N ALA A 70 -12.73 -13.10 -15.48
CA ALA A 70 -13.70 -12.52 -16.42
C ALA A 70 -13.66 -10.97 -16.41
N ASP A 71 -13.15 -10.35 -15.35
CA ASP A 71 -13.07 -8.90 -15.23
C ASP A 71 -11.85 -8.35 -15.98
N ARG A 72 -12.06 -7.87 -17.22
CA ARG A 72 -10.99 -7.34 -18.06
C ARG A 72 -10.28 -6.14 -17.43
N ASP A 73 -11.03 -5.24 -16.79
CA ASP A 73 -10.46 -4.01 -16.24
C ASP A 73 -9.59 -4.32 -15.02
N ALA A 74 -10.00 -5.29 -14.18
CA ALA A 74 -9.18 -5.77 -13.07
C ALA A 74 -7.91 -6.48 -13.57
N ASN A 75 -8.02 -7.29 -14.63
CA ASN A 75 -6.85 -7.96 -15.23
C ASN A 75 -5.84 -6.95 -15.80
N ASP A 76 -6.31 -5.91 -16.49
CA ASP A 76 -5.44 -4.85 -17.02
C ASP A 76 -4.78 -4.05 -15.88
N PHE A 77 -5.51 -3.80 -14.78
CA PHE A 77 -4.93 -3.22 -13.58
C PHE A 77 -3.84 -4.11 -12.93
N GLY A 78 -4.06 -5.43 -12.87
CA GLY A 78 -3.04 -6.38 -12.41
C GLY A 78 -1.78 -6.37 -13.31
N ARG A 79 -1.96 -6.23 -14.62
CA ARG A 79 -0.85 -6.06 -15.57
C ARG A 79 -0.09 -4.76 -15.35
N LEU A 80 -0.79 -3.66 -15.06
CA LEU A 80 -0.16 -2.38 -14.73
C LEU A 80 0.73 -2.50 -13.49
N ILE A 81 0.23 -3.12 -12.41
CA ILE A 81 1.01 -3.38 -11.20
C ILE A 81 2.31 -4.14 -11.56
N THR A 82 2.17 -5.23 -12.32
CA THR A 82 3.31 -6.07 -12.70
C THR A 82 4.29 -5.33 -13.63
N ALA A 83 3.79 -4.51 -14.56
CA ALA A 83 4.60 -3.74 -15.50
C ALA A 83 5.50 -2.70 -14.82
N PHE A 84 5.07 -2.16 -13.68
CA PHE A 84 5.88 -1.26 -12.85
C PHE A 84 6.80 -2.00 -11.86
N GLY A 85 6.95 -3.32 -11.99
CA GLY A 85 7.78 -4.14 -11.11
C GLY A 85 7.23 -4.22 -9.68
N LEU A 86 5.90 -4.12 -9.54
CA LEU A 86 5.21 -4.23 -8.27
C LEU A 86 4.56 -5.60 -8.12
N GLN A 87 4.33 -6.00 -6.87
CA GLN A 87 3.64 -7.23 -6.50
C GLN A 87 2.58 -6.95 -5.44
N GLN A 88 1.43 -7.61 -5.57
CA GLN A 88 0.34 -7.59 -4.60
C GLN A 88 0.50 -8.79 -3.65
N HIS A 89 0.27 -8.56 -2.35
CA HIS A 89 0.52 -9.55 -1.28
C HIS A 89 -0.73 -10.22 -0.68
N VAL A 90 -1.93 -9.65 -0.87
CA VAL A 90 -3.15 -10.14 -0.21
C VAL A 90 -3.78 -11.27 -1.02
N GLN A 91 -3.70 -12.50 -0.52
CA GLN A 91 -4.24 -13.69 -1.18
C GLN A 91 -5.58 -14.16 -0.61
N GLN A 92 -5.99 -13.62 0.54
CA GLN A 92 -7.20 -14.00 1.24
C GLN A 92 -8.35 -13.04 0.90
N ALA A 93 -9.58 -13.52 0.99
CA ALA A 93 -10.76 -12.67 0.88
C ALA A 93 -10.75 -11.60 1.98
N THR A 94 -10.87 -10.34 1.59
CA THR A 94 -10.91 -9.18 2.49
C THR A 94 -12.31 -8.63 2.66
N HIS A 95 -13.25 -9.07 1.83
CA HIS A 95 -14.66 -8.77 1.97
C HIS A 95 -15.46 -10.04 2.36
N ARG A 96 -16.53 -9.88 3.14
CA ARG A 96 -17.36 -11.00 3.61
C ARG A 96 -18.07 -11.78 2.50
N ASN A 97 -18.21 -11.18 1.32
CA ASN A 97 -18.74 -11.88 0.13
C ASN A 97 -17.69 -12.75 -0.58
N GLY A 98 -16.48 -12.90 -0.01
CA GLY A 98 -15.43 -13.77 -0.53
C GLY A 98 -14.47 -13.10 -1.52
N GLN A 99 -14.55 -11.78 -1.69
CA GLN A 99 -13.76 -11.01 -2.66
C GLN A 99 -12.51 -10.40 -2.01
N THR A 100 -11.46 -10.19 -2.78
CA THR A 100 -10.25 -9.46 -2.36
C THR A 100 -10.26 -8.04 -2.93
N LEU A 101 -10.73 -7.07 -2.12
CA LEU A 101 -10.87 -5.66 -2.51
C LEU A 101 -9.79 -4.77 -1.90
N ASP A 102 -9.40 -5.07 -0.66
CA ASP A 102 -8.25 -4.46 0.01
C ASP A 102 -6.94 -5.06 -0.49
N LEU A 103 -6.05 -4.22 -1.03
CA LEU A 103 -4.75 -4.64 -1.56
C LEU A 103 -3.61 -4.05 -0.72
N ALA A 104 -2.50 -4.80 -0.68
CA ALA A 104 -1.21 -4.37 -0.19
C ALA A 104 -0.18 -4.67 -1.28
N ILE A 105 0.49 -3.64 -1.79
CA ILE A 105 1.35 -3.69 -2.96
C ILE A 105 2.72 -3.11 -2.59
N THR A 106 3.79 -3.78 -2.97
CA THR A 106 5.18 -3.29 -2.83
C THR A 106 5.93 -3.51 -4.14
N ARG A 107 7.18 -3.04 -4.23
CA ARG A 107 8.09 -3.47 -5.29
C ARG A 107 8.40 -4.97 -5.16
N ILE A 108 8.73 -5.62 -6.28
CA ILE A 108 9.02 -7.06 -6.32
C ILE A 108 10.30 -7.42 -5.55
N ASP A 109 11.27 -6.51 -5.53
CA ASP A 109 12.52 -6.59 -4.77
C ASP A 109 12.37 -6.11 -3.32
N ASP A 110 11.18 -5.65 -2.93
CA ASP A 110 10.90 -5.23 -1.57
C ASP A 110 10.48 -6.42 -0.68
N HIS A 111 11.41 -6.86 0.15
CA HIS A 111 11.19 -7.93 1.13
C HIS A 111 10.67 -7.43 2.50
N THR A 112 10.22 -6.17 2.56
CA THR A 112 9.69 -5.56 3.78
C THR A 112 8.49 -6.34 4.30
N VAL A 113 7.56 -6.76 3.45
CA VAL A 113 6.37 -7.54 3.85
C VAL A 113 6.65 -9.04 3.68
N LYS A 114 6.50 -9.82 4.76
CA LYS A 114 6.72 -11.28 4.73
C LYS A 114 5.48 -12.13 4.95
N ALA A 115 4.53 -11.61 5.73
CA ALA A 115 3.32 -12.33 6.09
C ALA A 115 2.18 -11.33 6.28
N LEU A 116 1.02 -11.71 5.76
CA LEU A 116 -0.17 -10.90 5.74
C LEU A 116 -1.38 -11.81 5.98
N GLU A 117 -2.22 -11.41 6.92
CA GLU A 117 -3.44 -12.15 7.26
C GLU A 117 -4.66 -11.22 7.28
N ALA A 118 -5.75 -11.67 6.65
CA ALA A 118 -7.06 -11.05 6.78
C ALA A 118 -7.72 -11.54 8.09
N ASN A 119 -8.00 -10.61 8.99
CA ASN A 119 -8.48 -10.91 10.35
C ASN A 119 -9.81 -10.21 10.64
N ASP A 120 -10.72 -10.89 11.33
CA ASP A 120 -12.01 -10.33 11.74
C ASP A 120 -11.87 -9.49 13.02
N TYR A 121 -11.74 -8.18 12.83
CA TYR A 121 -11.81 -7.16 13.90
C TYR A 121 -13.20 -6.51 13.98
N GLY A 122 -14.25 -7.26 13.66
CA GLY A 122 -15.63 -6.81 13.81
C GLY A 122 -16.03 -5.69 12.86
N PHE A 123 -15.41 -5.59 11.69
CA PHE A 123 -15.97 -4.72 10.66
C PHE A 123 -17.15 -5.44 9.97
N PRO A 124 -18.22 -4.71 9.59
CA PRO A 124 -19.45 -5.36 9.14
C PRO A 124 -19.30 -6.14 7.83
N ASP A 125 -18.44 -5.66 6.93
CA ASP A 125 -18.30 -6.07 5.54
C ASP A 125 -16.85 -6.46 5.19
N HIS A 126 -15.86 -5.86 5.84
CA HIS A 126 -14.44 -6.16 5.57
C HIS A 126 -13.75 -6.96 6.69
N TYR A 127 -12.69 -7.66 6.32
CA TYR A 127 -11.65 -8.17 7.20
C TYR A 127 -10.49 -7.18 7.20
N SER A 128 -9.83 -6.98 8.33
CA SER A 128 -8.63 -6.13 8.35
C SER A 128 -7.42 -6.92 7.91
N VAL A 129 -6.70 -6.36 6.96
CA VAL A 129 -5.41 -6.87 6.51
C VAL A 129 -4.33 -6.47 7.52
N LEU A 130 -3.76 -7.46 8.21
CA LEU A 130 -2.65 -7.26 9.14
C LEU A 130 -1.34 -7.70 8.50
N ILE A 131 -0.35 -6.81 8.50
CA ILE A 131 1.03 -7.15 8.15
C ILE A 131 1.71 -7.68 9.41
N GLU A 132 1.99 -8.98 9.43
CA GLU A 132 2.48 -9.66 10.64
C GLU A 132 3.97 -9.44 10.86
N THR A 133 4.73 -9.50 9.78
CA THR A 133 6.19 -9.47 9.85
C THR A 133 6.72 -8.47 8.86
N VAL A 134 7.49 -7.51 9.40
CA VAL A 134 8.15 -6.48 8.62
C VAL A 134 9.67 -6.62 8.74
N THR A 135 10.37 -6.67 7.62
CA THR A 135 11.84 -6.51 7.63
C THR A 135 12.25 -5.08 7.32
N TYR A 136 13.34 -4.64 7.93
CA TYR A 136 13.85 -3.28 7.72
C TYR A 136 15.33 -3.19 8.06
N ARG A 137 16.02 -2.26 7.39
CA ARG A 137 17.37 -1.82 7.75
C ARG A 137 17.32 -0.40 8.31
N ARG A 138 18.24 -0.09 9.23
CA ARG A 138 18.34 1.25 9.83
C ARG A 138 19.34 2.12 9.07
N TYR A 139 19.13 2.32 7.78
CA TYR A 139 20.06 3.09 6.93
C TYR A 139 20.39 4.48 7.48
N LYS A 140 19.44 5.14 8.16
CA LYS A 140 19.64 6.45 8.80
C LYS A 140 20.68 6.46 9.93
N ARG A 141 21.16 5.30 10.37
CA ARG A 141 22.26 5.19 11.36
C ARG A 141 23.63 5.15 10.69
N ILE A 142 23.68 4.90 9.38
CA ILE A 142 24.90 4.93 8.60
C ILE A 142 25.20 6.39 8.30
N THR A 143 26.37 6.86 8.73
CA THR A 143 26.88 8.17 8.30
C THR A 143 27.72 8.00 7.05
N ASP A 144 27.82 9.07 6.26
CA ASP A 144 28.62 9.09 5.03
C ASP A 144 30.09 8.74 5.30
N ASP A 145 30.68 9.33 6.36
CA ASP A 145 32.07 9.06 6.77
C ASP A 145 32.32 7.58 7.10
N GLN A 146 31.38 6.94 7.80
CA GLN A 146 31.49 5.53 8.16
C GLN A 146 31.40 4.65 6.91
N LEU A 147 30.47 4.96 6.01
CA LEU A 147 30.28 4.21 4.78
C LEU A 147 31.52 4.31 3.89
N HIS A 148 32.02 5.52 3.71
CA HIS A 148 33.22 5.78 2.93
C HIS A 148 34.43 5.05 3.50
N ALA A 149 34.65 5.12 4.81
CA ALA A 149 35.77 4.43 5.46
C ALA A 149 35.72 2.91 5.26
N THR A 150 34.54 2.29 5.38
CA THR A 150 34.36 0.85 5.17
C THR A 150 34.57 0.45 3.72
N ILE A 151 34.07 1.24 2.75
CA ILE A 151 34.31 0.97 1.31
C ILE A 151 35.81 1.03 0.99
N MET A 152 36.52 2.04 1.51
CA MET A 152 37.96 2.20 1.27
C MET A 152 38.82 1.08 1.89
N GLN A 153 38.30 0.40 2.91
CA GLN A 153 38.95 -0.77 3.53
C GLN A 153 38.63 -2.08 2.82
N SER A 154 37.68 -2.08 1.88
CA SER A 154 37.25 -3.26 1.13
C SER A 154 38.00 -3.41 -0.21
N GLU A 155 37.86 -4.58 -0.84
CA GLU A 155 38.44 -4.87 -2.16
C GLU A 155 37.83 -4.00 -3.28
N LEU A 156 36.71 -3.30 -3.01
CA LEU A 156 36.07 -2.38 -3.96
C LEU A 156 36.93 -1.17 -4.29
N SER A 157 37.86 -0.78 -3.42
CA SER A 157 38.70 0.41 -3.64
C SER A 157 39.75 0.20 -4.74
N ALA A 158 40.07 -1.04 -5.09
CA ALA A 158 41.09 -1.36 -6.10
C ALA A 158 40.79 -2.71 -6.79
N PRO A 159 39.78 -2.78 -7.68
CA PRO A 159 39.49 -3.98 -8.44
C PRO A 159 40.68 -4.37 -9.33
N SER A 160 40.96 -5.67 -9.44
CA SER A 160 42.03 -6.16 -10.30
C SER A 160 41.70 -5.88 -11.78
N PRO A 161 42.59 -5.24 -12.55
CA PRO A 161 42.30 -4.82 -13.93
C PRO A 161 42.19 -5.98 -14.94
N ALA A 162 42.44 -7.22 -14.52
CA ALA A 162 42.46 -8.41 -15.38
C ALA A 162 41.17 -9.24 -15.34
N GLN A 163 40.16 -8.85 -14.56
CA GLN A 163 38.94 -9.65 -14.40
C GLN A 163 37.88 -9.37 -15.49
N PRO A 164 37.10 -10.38 -15.91
CA PRO A 164 35.93 -10.18 -16.77
C PRO A 164 34.90 -9.27 -16.08
N LEU A 165 34.15 -8.50 -16.88
CA LEU A 165 33.12 -7.58 -16.39
C LEU A 165 32.09 -8.25 -15.45
N THR A 166 31.68 -9.49 -15.76
CA THR A 166 30.74 -10.25 -14.93
C THR A 166 31.27 -10.54 -13.53
N GLU A 167 32.58 -10.79 -13.39
CA GLU A 167 33.20 -11.00 -12.08
C GLU A 167 33.28 -9.69 -11.30
N ILE A 168 33.58 -8.59 -11.97
CA ILE A 168 33.63 -7.25 -11.33
C ILE A 168 32.24 -6.86 -10.82
N ILE A 169 31.17 -7.09 -11.61
CA ILE A 169 29.78 -6.82 -11.17
C ILE A 169 29.42 -7.68 -9.96
N SER A 170 29.69 -8.99 -10.03
CA SER A 170 29.39 -9.90 -8.92
C SER A 170 30.18 -9.55 -7.65
N MET A 171 31.46 -9.17 -7.79
CA MET A 171 32.28 -8.67 -6.69
C MET A 171 31.68 -7.40 -6.07
N TYR A 172 31.23 -6.46 -6.91
CA TYR A 172 30.63 -5.21 -6.48
C TYR A 172 29.33 -5.45 -5.68
N GLU A 173 28.40 -6.21 -6.25
CA GLU A 173 27.13 -6.55 -5.60
C GLU A 173 27.36 -7.28 -4.27
N THR A 174 28.25 -8.27 -4.25
CA THR A 174 28.54 -9.08 -3.06
C THR A 174 29.14 -8.24 -1.93
N HIS A 175 30.19 -7.46 -2.22
CA HIS A 175 30.86 -6.67 -1.19
C HIS A 175 30.00 -5.50 -0.70
N LEU A 176 29.23 -4.85 -1.57
CA LEU A 176 28.30 -3.81 -1.11
C LEU A 176 27.22 -4.38 -0.20
N LEU A 177 26.67 -5.56 -0.52
CA LEU A 177 25.70 -6.22 0.36
C LEU A 177 26.33 -6.59 1.70
N GLN A 178 27.56 -7.09 1.72
CA GLN A 178 28.30 -7.38 2.95
C GLN A 178 28.53 -6.13 3.80
N ILE A 179 29.02 -5.04 3.20
CA ILE A 179 29.21 -3.76 3.89
C ILE A 179 27.88 -3.27 4.46
N LEU A 180 26.79 -3.36 3.69
CA LEU A 180 25.45 -3.00 4.16
C LEU A 180 24.96 -3.90 5.31
N ASP A 181 25.27 -5.19 5.29
CA ASP A 181 24.96 -6.12 6.37
C ASP A 181 25.74 -5.80 7.65
N GLU A 182 27.03 -5.49 7.55
CA GLU A 182 27.85 -5.09 8.70
C GLU A 182 27.36 -3.78 9.32
N MET A 183 27.10 -2.77 8.49
CA MET A 183 26.73 -1.43 8.95
C MET A 183 25.26 -1.34 9.38
N ALA A 184 24.37 -2.06 8.72
CA ALA A 184 22.94 -2.05 8.99
C ALA A 184 22.28 -3.40 8.69
N LEU A 185 22.55 -4.38 9.57
CA LEU A 185 21.89 -5.68 9.59
C LEU A 185 20.38 -5.59 9.30
N LEU A 186 19.92 -6.50 8.45
CA LEU A 186 18.49 -6.70 8.21
C LEU A 186 17.81 -7.16 9.50
N ARG A 187 16.87 -6.36 9.99
CA ARG A 187 16.09 -6.69 11.19
C ARG A 187 14.70 -7.11 10.79
N THR A 188 14.18 -8.08 11.52
CA THR A 188 12.78 -8.48 11.41
C THR A 188 12.04 -7.97 12.65
N ARG A 189 10.85 -7.41 12.44
CA ARG A 189 9.93 -7.02 13.51
C ARG A 189 8.62 -7.73 13.29
N GLU A 190 8.22 -8.50 14.29
CA GLU A 190 6.87 -9.02 14.39
C GLU A 190 5.94 -7.94 14.96
N MET A 191 4.78 -7.80 14.35
CA MET A 191 3.73 -6.92 14.80
C MET A 191 2.79 -7.69 15.73
N GLU A 192 2.49 -7.10 16.89
CA GLU A 192 1.62 -7.74 17.89
C GLU A 192 0.19 -7.85 17.32
N ARG A 193 -0.30 -9.10 17.15
CA ARG A 193 -1.58 -9.43 16.50
C ARG A 193 -2.81 -8.84 17.22
N LYS A 194 -2.73 -8.66 18.53
CA LYS A 194 -3.77 -8.03 19.35
C LYS A 194 -3.09 -7.12 20.37
N GLY A 195 -3.18 -5.81 20.14
CA GLY A 195 -2.82 -4.86 21.19
C GLY A 195 -3.75 -5.09 22.39
N LYS A 196 -3.20 -5.04 23.61
CA LYS A 196 -3.97 -5.19 24.87
C LYS A 196 -5.18 -4.25 25.00
N TRP A 197 -5.21 -3.19 24.19
CA TRP A 197 -6.29 -2.20 24.13
C TRP A 197 -7.51 -2.66 23.32
N TYR A 198 -7.38 -3.67 22.45
CA TYR A 198 -8.47 -4.15 21.60
C TYR A 198 -9.25 -5.26 22.31
N SER A 199 -10.11 -4.85 23.24
CA SER A 199 -10.99 -5.74 24.01
C SER A 199 -12.30 -6.05 23.25
N ASP A 200 -13.02 -7.09 23.69
CA ASP A 200 -14.35 -7.41 23.14
C ASP A 200 -15.34 -6.24 23.27
N GLY A 201 -15.21 -5.41 24.31
CA GLY A 201 -16.00 -4.19 24.47
C GLY A 201 -15.70 -3.14 23.38
N VAL A 202 -14.42 -2.94 23.02
CA VAL A 202 -14.02 -2.05 21.92
C VAL A 202 -14.52 -2.60 20.58
N ARG A 203 -14.47 -3.92 20.38
CA ARG A 203 -15.01 -4.59 19.20
C ARG A 203 -16.52 -4.34 19.06
N ALA A 204 -17.29 -4.59 20.12
CA ALA A 204 -18.74 -4.39 20.12
C ALA A 204 -19.12 -2.92 19.86
N ALA A 205 -18.45 -1.97 20.51
CA ALA A 205 -18.70 -0.54 20.30
C ALA A 205 -18.41 -0.10 18.85
N LYS A 206 -17.37 -0.65 18.21
CA LYS A 206 -17.04 -0.34 16.82
C LYS A 206 -18.05 -0.91 15.84
N GLN A 207 -18.52 -2.14 16.09
CA GLN A 207 -19.61 -2.77 15.32
C GLN A 207 -20.88 -1.92 15.37
N GLU A 208 -21.26 -1.47 16.57
CA GLU A 208 -22.45 -0.65 16.76
C GLU A 208 -22.33 0.68 16.03
N ARG A 209 -21.19 1.38 16.18
CA ARG A 209 -20.93 2.62 15.45
C ARG A 209 -21.02 2.44 13.94
N CYS A 210 -20.47 1.34 13.41
CA CYS A 210 -20.53 1.07 11.98
C CYS A 210 -21.97 0.80 11.49
N LYS A 211 -22.81 0.11 12.28
CA LYS A 211 -24.23 -0.06 11.94
C LYS A 211 -24.95 1.28 11.89
N THR A 212 -24.82 2.10 12.94
CA THR A 212 -25.45 3.43 12.99
C THR A 212 -24.96 4.33 11.85
N LEU A 213 -23.67 4.29 11.50
CA LEU A 213 -23.13 5.07 10.39
C LEU A 213 -23.67 4.60 9.04
N LYS A 214 -23.83 3.28 8.82
CA LYS A 214 -24.46 2.75 7.61
C LYS A 214 -25.91 3.22 7.48
N GLU A 215 -26.68 3.14 8.56
CA GLU A 215 -28.07 3.63 8.59
C GLU A 215 -28.15 5.13 8.27
N VAL A 216 -27.28 5.97 8.84
CA VAL A 216 -27.23 7.41 8.56
C VAL A 216 -26.84 7.70 7.10
N VAL A 217 -25.92 6.92 6.55
CA VAL A 217 -25.49 7.06 5.15
C VAL A 217 -26.61 6.65 4.21
N GLU A 218 -27.25 5.51 4.45
CA GLU A 218 -28.42 5.05 3.67
C GLU A 218 -29.58 6.04 3.75
N ASP A 219 -29.86 6.60 4.94
CA ASP A 219 -30.93 7.58 5.13
C ASP A 219 -30.63 8.88 4.36
N ARG A 220 -29.38 9.37 4.39
CA ARG A 220 -28.94 10.54 3.60
C ARG A 220 -29.07 10.31 2.09
N PHE A 221 -28.74 9.12 1.60
CA PHE A 221 -28.88 8.80 0.17
C PHE A 221 -30.35 8.55 -0.22
N SER A 222 -31.21 8.07 0.69
CA SER A 222 -32.64 7.88 0.44
C SER A 222 -33.42 9.20 0.42
N CYS A 223 -33.01 10.18 1.23
CA CYS A 223 -33.66 11.49 1.31
C CYS A 223 -33.36 12.33 0.05
N SER A 224 -32.15 12.20 -0.52
CA SER A 224 -31.79 12.87 -1.78
C SER A 224 -32.63 12.43 -2.99
N SER A 225 -33.24 11.24 -2.98
CA SER A 225 -34.12 10.78 -4.07
C SER A 225 -35.57 11.26 -3.95
N ARG A 226 -36.02 11.75 -2.78
CA ARG A 226 -37.41 12.22 -2.60
C ARG A 226 -37.64 13.66 -3.02
N ASP A 227 -36.58 14.47 -3.10
CA ASP A 227 -36.68 15.89 -3.44
C ASP A 227 -36.68 16.19 -4.95
N LEU A 228 -36.42 15.20 -5.83
CA LEU A 228 -36.48 15.38 -7.29
C LEU A 228 -37.87 15.15 -7.92
N HIS A 229 -38.91 14.83 -7.14
CA HIS A 229 -40.26 14.53 -7.67
C HIS A 229 -41.40 15.45 -7.18
N ARG A 230 -41.08 16.67 -6.72
CA ARG A 230 -42.08 17.74 -6.57
C ARG A 230 -41.83 18.86 -7.56
N THR A 231 -42.25 18.67 -8.81
CA THR A 231 -42.57 19.81 -9.68
C THR A 231 -43.99 20.31 -9.31
N PRO A 232 -44.21 21.63 -9.14
CA PRO A 232 -45.55 22.14 -8.94
C PRO A 232 -46.35 21.97 -10.22
N ARG A 233 -47.53 21.35 -10.15
CA ARG A 233 -48.53 21.44 -11.22
C ARG A 233 -48.98 22.89 -11.31
N THR A 234 -48.61 23.57 -12.40
CA THR A 234 -49.28 24.80 -12.81
C THR A 234 -50.64 24.42 -13.38
N SER A 235 -51.70 24.73 -12.64
CA SER A 235 -53.07 24.79 -13.18
C SER A 235 -53.24 26.08 -13.99
N GLU A 236 -54.06 25.96 -15.04
CA GLU A 236 -54.50 26.97 -16.02
C GLU A 236 -54.69 28.41 -15.50
#